data_AF-A0A060T099-F1
#
_entry.id   AF-A0A060T099-F1
#
_cell.length_a   1.000
_cell.length_b   1.000
_cell.length_c   1.000
_cell.angle_alpha   90.00
_cell.angle_beta   90.00
_cell.angle_gamma   90.00
#
_symmetry.space_group_name_H-M   'P 1'
#
loop_
_entity.id
_entity.type
_entity.pdbx_description
1 polymer ?
#
loop_
_entity_poly.entity_id
_entity_poly.type
_entity_poly.pdbx_seq_one_letter_code
_entity_poly.pdbx_strand_id
1 'polypeptide(L)'
;VELEASDELWELLKSMMRAAPALRIGISLVDTHPVVVRARRAMERMRAQWGPVFGASPLGAVPEGFLDEILGRGKRNRDVIIVDDEEEEDGMEDDWDMDLGA
;
A
#
# COMPACT_ATOMS: atom_id res chain seq x y z
N VAL A 1 -5.56 -2.97 -10.04
CA VAL A 1 -4.93 -2.36 -8.85
C VAL A 1 -4.34 -1.04 -9.28
N GLU A 2 -5.08 0.05 -9.12
CA GLU A 2 -4.50 1.40 -9.27
C GLU A 2 -3.60 1.62 -8.06
N LEU A 3 -2.31 1.39 -8.25
CA LEU A 3 -1.31 1.92 -7.35
C LEU A 3 -1.36 3.44 -7.59
N GLU A 4 -1.93 4.18 -6.65
CA GLU A 4 -1.66 5.62 -6.48
C GLU A 4 -0.16 5.78 -6.20
N ALA A 5 0.68 5.46 -7.18
CA ALA A 5 2.11 5.33 -6.99
C ALA A 5 2.63 6.71 -6.60
N SER A 6 3.39 6.76 -5.51
CA SER A 6 4.13 7.98 -5.16
C SER A 6 4.93 8.39 -6.39
N ASP A 7 4.78 9.64 -6.86
CA ASP A 7 5.50 10.17 -8.03
C ASP A 7 7.00 9.90 -7.90
N GLU A 8 7.52 9.99 -6.67
CA GLU A 8 8.90 9.68 -6.30
C GLU A 8 9.30 8.23 -6.66
N LEU A 9 8.45 7.24 -6.35
CA LEU A 9 8.70 5.84 -6.70
C LEU A 9 8.58 5.62 -8.21
N TRP A 10 7.60 6.26 -8.83
CA TRP A 10 7.34 6.09 -10.26
C TRP A 10 8.51 6.61 -11.11
N GLU A 11 9.05 7.78 -10.77
CA GLU A 11 10.22 8.35 -11.44
C GLU A 11 11.49 7.50 -11.23
N LEU A 12 11.70 6.96 -10.03
CA LEU A 12 12.78 6.00 -9.81
C LEU A 12 12.64 4.77 -10.72
N LEU A 13 11.47 4.14 -10.75
CA LEU A 13 11.22 2.95 -11.58
C LEU A 13 11.45 3.23 -13.06
N LYS A 14 10.93 4.34 -13.59
CA LYS A 14 11.21 4.78 -14.97
C LYS A 14 12.70 4.90 -15.25
N SER A 15 13.45 5.51 -14.33
CA SER A 15 14.90 5.69 -14.48
C SER A 15 15.67 4.35 -14.45
N MET A 16 15.18 3.36 -13.71
CA MET A 16 15.75 2.00 -13.65
C MET A 16 15.38 1.16 -14.88
N MET A 17 14.17 1.35 -15.42
CA MET A 17 13.61 0.55 -16.52
C MET A 17 13.94 1.08 -17.91
N ARG A 18 14.89 2.03 -18.06
CA ARG A 18 15.28 2.53 -19.39
C ARG A 18 15.80 1.39 -20.27
N ALA A 19 15.28 1.34 -21.51
CA ALA A 19 15.61 0.29 -22.48
C ALA A 19 17.11 0.22 -22.77
N ALA A 20 17.72 1.37 -23.05
CA ALA A 20 19.17 1.49 -23.22
C ALA A 20 19.89 1.41 -21.85
N PRO A 21 20.76 0.42 -21.60
CA PRO A 21 21.42 0.25 -20.31
C PRO A 21 22.27 1.45 -19.88
N ALA A 22 22.94 2.11 -20.83
CA ALA A 22 23.79 3.28 -20.57
C ALA A 22 23.01 4.50 -20.04
N LEU A 23 21.68 4.52 -20.19
CA LEU A 23 20.83 5.60 -19.71
C LEU A 23 20.20 5.30 -18.34
N ARG A 24 20.31 4.06 -17.85
CA ARG A 24 19.73 3.66 -16.56
C ARG A 24 20.43 4.39 -15.42
N ILE A 25 19.67 4.69 -14.38
CA ILE A 25 20.22 5.24 -13.14
C ILE A 25 21.29 4.31 -12.54
N GLY A 26 22.38 4.88 -12.04
CA GLY A 26 23.46 4.11 -11.41
C GLY A 26 23.06 3.57 -10.03
N ILE A 27 23.66 2.46 -9.62
CA ILE A 27 23.33 1.78 -8.35
C ILE A 27 23.50 2.67 -7.12
N SER A 28 24.53 3.53 -7.09
CA SER A 28 24.77 4.45 -5.98
C SER A 28 23.62 5.45 -5.81
N LEU A 29 23.04 5.94 -6.92
CA LEU A 29 21.91 6.85 -6.88
C LEU A 29 20.62 6.15 -6.42
N VAL A 30 20.42 4.90 -6.87
CA VAL A 30 19.32 4.06 -6.38
C VAL A 30 19.45 3.82 -4.88
N ASP A 31 20.66 3.50 -4.40
CA ASP A 31 20.93 3.22 -3.00
C ASP A 31 20.63 4.41 -2.07
N THR A 32 20.90 5.62 -2.56
CA THR A 32 20.62 6.87 -1.84
C THR A 32 19.21 7.42 -2.07
N HIS A 33 18.39 6.79 -2.91
CA HIS A 33 17.08 7.30 -3.26
C HIS A 33 16.13 7.27 -2.04
N PRO A 34 15.35 8.33 -1.75
CA PRO A 34 14.60 8.42 -0.50
C PRO A 34 13.62 7.25 -0.27
N VAL A 35 12.89 6.81 -1.30
CA VAL A 35 12.01 5.63 -1.20
C VAL A 35 12.76 4.36 -0.78
N VAL A 36 13.99 4.17 -1.28
CA VAL A 36 14.84 3.01 -0.99
C VAL A 36 15.38 3.10 0.43
N VAL A 37 15.79 4.29 0.87
CA VAL A 37 16.23 4.54 2.25
C VAL A 37 15.10 4.29 3.24
N ARG A 38 13.88 4.75 2.96
CA ARG A 38 12.70 4.50 3.81
C ARG A 38 12.35 3.01 3.84
N ALA A 39 12.32 2.34 2.70
CA ALA A 39 12.11 0.89 2.60
C ALA A 39 13.13 0.10 3.43
N ARG A 40 14.42 0.43 3.30
CA ARG A 40 15.49 -0.21 4.07
C ARG A 40 15.29 -0.05 5.57
N ARG A 41 15.01 1.17 6.03
CA ARG A 41 14.75 1.44 7.46
C ARG A 41 13.53 0.67 7.97
N ALA A 42 12.45 0.61 7.18
CA ALA A 42 11.24 -0.12 7.55
C ALA A 42 11.47 -1.63 7.64
N MET A 43 12.19 -2.21 6.67
CA MET A 43 12.57 -3.62 6.68
C MET A 43 13.50 -3.95 7.84
N GLU A 44 14.47 -3.08 8.17
CA GLU A 44 15.38 -3.30 9.30
C GLU A 44 14.64 -3.32 10.64
N ARG A 45 13.68 -2.40 10.85
CA ARG A 45 12.82 -2.43 12.05
C ARG A 45 11.98 -3.69 12.12
N MET A 46 11.40 -4.11 10.99
CA MET A 46 10.61 -5.35 10.92
C MET A 46 11.48 -6.57 11.24
N ARG A 47 12.72 -6.62 10.73
CA ARG A 47 13.69 -7.67 11.04
C ARG A 47 14.06 -7.68 12.53
N ALA A 48 14.26 -6.51 13.13
CA ALA A 48 14.54 -6.39 14.56
C ALA A 48 13.38 -6.87 15.44
N GLN A 49 12.14 -6.65 15.01
CA GLN A 49 10.94 -7.00 15.79
C GLN A 49 10.49 -8.46 15.61
N TRP A 50 10.53 -8.99 14.38
CA TRP A 50 9.92 -10.28 14.02
C TRP A 50 10.93 -11.35 13.60
N GLY A 51 12.23 -11.01 13.62
CA GLY A 51 13.30 -11.90 13.20
C GLY A 51 13.45 -12.03 11.68
N PRO A 52 14.41 -12.85 11.21
CA PRO A 52 14.83 -12.88 9.81
C PRO A 52 13.91 -13.65 8.85
N VAL A 53 12.95 -14.44 9.35
CA VAL A 53 12.26 -15.47 8.54
C VAL A 53 10.81 -15.09 8.17
N PHE A 54 10.08 -14.41 9.06
CA PHE A 54 8.64 -14.16 8.84
C PHE A 54 8.33 -12.80 8.18
N GLY A 55 9.13 -11.76 8.44
CA GLY A 55 8.98 -10.46 7.77
C GLY A 55 9.57 -10.40 6.35
N ALA A 56 10.44 -11.34 5.97
CA ALA A 56 11.13 -11.32 4.68
C ALA A 56 10.37 -12.04 3.55
N SER A 57 9.24 -12.69 3.86
CA SER A 57 8.42 -13.36 2.85
C SER A 57 7.70 -12.32 1.97
N PRO A 58 7.71 -12.50 0.64
CA PRO A 58 6.86 -11.69 -0.27
C PRO A 58 5.36 -11.79 0.03
N LEU A 59 4.95 -12.84 0.76
CA LEU A 59 3.57 -13.09 1.21
C LEU A 59 3.40 -12.88 2.72
N GLY A 60 4.45 -12.42 3.42
CA GLY A 60 4.39 -12.12 4.84
C GLY A 60 3.49 -10.92 5.10
N ALA A 61 2.67 -10.99 6.14
CA ALA A 61 1.89 -9.84 6.58
C ALA A 61 2.84 -8.72 7.01
N VAL A 62 2.60 -7.50 6.51
CA VAL A 62 3.30 -6.30 6.96
C VAL A 62 2.44 -5.55 7.98
N PRO A 63 3.04 -4.84 8.95
CA PRO A 63 2.30 -3.99 9.87
C PRO A 63 1.48 -2.93 9.13
N GLU A 64 0.39 -2.49 9.76
CA GLU A 64 -0.43 -1.40 9.24
C GLU A 64 0.41 -0.13 9.02
N GLY A 65 0.16 0.57 7.91
CA GLY A 65 0.87 1.79 7.54
C GLY A 65 2.30 1.59 7.01
N PHE A 66 2.79 0.34 6.89
CA PHE A 66 4.13 0.05 6.37
C PHE A 66 4.36 0.63 4.96
N LEU A 67 3.43 0.40 4.04
CA LEU A 67 3.55 0.93 2.68
C LEU A 67 3.40 2.45 2.64
N ASP A 68 2.55 3.03 3.47
CA ASP A 68 2.36 4.48 3.52
C ASP A 68 3.63 5.20 4.01
N GLU A 69 4.35 4.61 4.96
CA GLU A 69 5.66 5.10 5.38
C GLU A 69 6.68 5.06 4.23
N ILE A 70 6.78 3.91 3.54
CA ILE A 70 7.73 3.73 2.43
C ILE A 70 7.43 4.71 1.30
N LEU A 71 6.16 4.86 0.94
CA LEU A 71 5.70 5.74 -0.13
C LEU A 71 5.70 7.22 0.25
N GLY A 72 6.01 7.55 1.51
CA GLY A 72 6.05 8.94 1.99
C GLY A 72 4.67 9.58 2.12
N ARG A 73 3.61 8.78 2.20
CA ARG A 73 2.21 9.26 2.27
C ARG A 73 1.87 9.90 3.62
N GLY A 74 2.75 9.77 4.61
CA GLY A 74 2.57 10.28 5.97
C GLY A 74 1.35 9.68 6.67
N LYS A 75 1.31 9.76 7.99
CA LYS A 75 0.03 9.74 8.69
C LYS A 75 -0.73 10.98 8.24
N ARG A 76 -1.44 10.91 7.10
CA ARG A 76 -2.70 11.65 7.02
C ARG A 76 -3.44 11.14 8.25
N ASN A 77 -3.63 12.00 9.24
CA ASN A 77 -4.62 11.78 10.28
C ASN A 77 -5.86 11.38 9.49
N ARG A 78 -6.19 10.09 9.46
CA ARG A 78 -7.57 9.69 9.32
C ARG A 78 -8.18 10.17 10.62
N ASP A 79 -8.40 11.48 10.72
CA ASP A 79 -9.46 12.00 11.55
C ASP A 79 -10.64 11.19 11.09
N VAL A 80 -11.03 10.28 11.97
CA VAL A 80 -12.22 9.47 11.82
C VAL A 80 -13.33 10.50 11.62
N ILE A 81 -13.80 10.66 10.38
CA ILE A 81 -15.09 11.27 10.16
C ILE A 81 -16.05 10.19 10.63
N ILE A 82 -16.40 10.25 11.92
CA ILE A 82 -17.59 9.59 12.43
C ILE A 82 -18.72 10.32 11.71
N VAL A 83 -19.22 9.71 10.63
CA VAL A 83 -20.53 10.07 10.13
C VAL A 83 -21.46 9.34 11.10
N ASP A 84 -22.06 10.09 12.03
CA ASP A 84 -23.28 9.63 12.70
C ASP A 84 -24.32 9.46 11.60
N ASP A 85 -24.44 8.23 11.09
CA ASP A 85 -25.64 7.78 10.37
C ASP A 85 -26.65 7.37 11.45
N GLU A 86 -27.22 8.37 12.13
CA GLU A 86 -28.46 8.19 12.87
C GLU A 86 -29.64 8.39 11.89
N GLU A 87 -30.53 7.39 11.93
CA GLU A 87 -31.90 7.33 11.38
C GLU A 87 -32.01 7.04 9.85
N GLU A 88 -32.89 6.17 9.34
CA GLU A 88 -34.24 5.83 9.76
C GLU A 88 -34.57 4.35 9.49
N GLU A 89 -35.29 3.76 10.44
CA GLU A 89 -36.02 2.50 10.33
C GLU A 89 -37.26 2.75 9.47
N ASP A 90 -37.27 2.34 8.20
CA ASP A 90 -38.49 2.31 7.39
C ASP A 90 -38.55 1.01 6.58
N GLY A 91 -39.55 0.19 6.90
CA GLY A 91 -39.72 -1.16 6.38
C GLY A 91 -40.17 -1.21 4.93
N MET A 92 -39.79 -2.31 4.26
CA MET A 92 -40.59 -2.92 3.21
C MET A 92 -40.19 -4.40 3.11
N GLU A 93 -41.07 -5.27 3.61
CA GLU A 93 -41.07 -6.70 3.34
C GLU A 93 -41.51 -6.93 1.89
N ASP A 94 -40.57 -6.91 0.94
CA ASP A 94 -40.86 -7.35 -0.43
C ASP A 94 -40.55 -8.85 -0.58
N ASP A 95 -41.60 -9.61 -0.27
CA ASP A 95 -42.13 -10.76 -0.99
C ASP A 95 -41.39 -11.12 -2.31
N TRP A 96 -40.45 -12.06 -2.23
CA TRP A 96 -39.94 -12.79 -3.39
C TRP A 96 -40.41 -14.24 -3.33
N ASP A 97 -41.72 -14.46 -3.46
CA ASP A 97 -42.28 -15.77 -3.77
C ASP A 97 -41.81 -16.18 -5.18
N MET A 98 -40.80 -17.05 -5.23
CA MET A 98 -40.28 -17.60 -6.49
C MET A 98 -41.25 -18.65 -7.03
N ASP A 99 -42.07 -18.25 -8.00
CA ASP A 99 -42.88 -19.15 -8.83
C ASP A 99 -41.97 -20.06 -9.68
N LEU A 100 -41.65 -21.25 -9.15
CA LEU A 100 -41.00 -22.32 -9.90
C LEU A 100 -42.06 -23.01 -10.76
N GLY A 101 -42.16 -22.55 -12.01
CA GLY A 101 -43.07 -23.09 -13.02
C GLY A 101 -43.05 -24.62 -13.13
N ALA A 102 -44.25 -25.17 -13.29
CA ALA A 102 -44.54 -26.57 -13.59
C ALA A 102 -44.46 -26.89 -15.09
#